data_AF-L0EVA6-F1
#
_entry.id   AF-L0EVA6-F1
#
_cell.length_a   1.000
_cell.length_b   1.000
_cell.length_c   1.000
_cell.angle_alpha   90.00
_cell.angle_beta   90.00
_cell.angle_gamma   90.00
#
_symmetry.space_group_name_H-M   'P 1'
#
loop_
_entity.id
_entity.type
_entity.pdbx_description
1 polymer ?
#
loop_
_entity_poly.entity_id
_entity_poly.type
_entity_poly.pdbx_seq_one_letter_code
_entity_poly.pdbx_strand_id
1 'polypeptide(L)'
;MKKNLFLSVTLAAIVDSSCVFASSSLSKHEDKNKNTTLFIHFENQEAKEIYKHLEYAQKLNGYIVSEAGMNKNYLSSPSITCNKTDPSVLDRKPDDDSPDLYDCHLNITARGLIENP
;
A
#
# COMPACT_ATOMS: atom_id res chain seq x y z
N MET A 1 21.16 -1.12 -22.49
CA MET A 1 21.37 -0.60 -21.11
C MET A 1 20.04 -0.06 -20.58
N LYS A 2 19.41 -0.75 -19.63
CA LYS A 2 18.19 -0.28 -18.95
C LYS A 2 18.57 0.86 -17.99
N LYS A 3 18.01 2.06 -18.18
CA LYS A 3 18.18 3.18 -17.26
C LYS A 3 17.11 3.08 -16.18
N ASN A 4 17.48 2.63 -14.99
CA ASN A 4 16.60 2.70 -13.82
C ASN A 4 16.68 4.13 -13.28
N LEU A 5 15.61 4.91 -13.53
CA LEU A 5 15.47 6.25 -13.00
C LEU A 5 14.76 6.14 -11.64
N PHE A 6 15.52 6.26 -10.54
CA PHE A 6 14.95 6.37 -9.20
C PHE A 6 14.50 7.82 -8.99
N LEU A 7 13.20 8.08 -9.18
CA LEU A 7 12.61 9.38 -8.87
C LEU A 7 11.95 9.27 -7.49
N SER A 8 12.63 9.74 -6.45
CA SER A 8 12.05 9.87 -5.11
C SER A 8 11.15 11.10 -5.10
N VAL A 9 9.83 10.91 -5.17
CA VAL A 9 8.87 12.01 -5.08
C VAL A 9 8.39 12.11 -3.64
N THR A 10 8.95 13.06 -2.90
CA THR A 10 8.46 13.40 -1.56
C THR A 10 7.18 14.21 -1.68
N LEU A 11 6.01 13.56 -1.56
CA LEU A 11 4.73 14.25 -1.57
C LEU A 11 4.46 14.81 -0.16
N ALA A 12 4.86 16.07 0.08
CA ALA A 12 4.57 16.76 1.34
C ALA A 12 3.13 17.30 1.32
N ALA A 13 2.18 16.54 1.85
CA ALA A 13 0.85 17.06 2.18
C ALA A 13 0.94 17.73 3.57
N ILE A 14 0.82 19.07 3.60
CA ILE A 14 0.80 19.84 4.84
C ILE A 14 -0.61 19.76 5.42
N VAL A 15 -0.79 18.83 6.36
CA VAL A 15 -1.91 18.85 7.31
C VAL A 15 -1.30 18.59 8.69
N ASP A 16 -1.49 19.55 9.58
CA ASP A 16 -1.11 19.63 11.00
C ASP A 16 -0.20 18.55 11.62
N SER A 17 0.98 19.00 12.07
CA SER A 17 1.77 18.45 13.17
C SER A 17 1.98 16.93 13.25
N SER A 18 2.41 16.32 12.15
CA SER A 18 3.32 15.17 12.12
C SER A 18 3.86 15.07 10.70
N CYS A 19 5.09 15.51 10.45
CA CYS A 19 5.77 15.15 9.20
C CYS A 19 6.05 13.65 9.26
N VAL A 20 5.07 12.83 8.91
CA VAL A 20 5.27 11.41 8.65
C VAL A 20 5.98 11.38 7.30
N PHE A 21 7.29 11.14 7.33
CA PHE A 21 8.05 10.92 6.12
C PHE A 21 7.61 9.56 5.56
N ALA A 22 6.61 9.60 4.68
CA ALA A 22 6.22 8.43 3.92
C ALA A 22 7.39 7.96 3.09
N SER A 23 8.05 6.87 3.52
CA SER A 23 8.87 6.05 2.65
C SER A 23 7.92 5.32 1.71
N SER A 24 7.44 6.07 0.72
CA SER A 24 6.70 5.52 -0.41
C SER A 24 7.65 5.37 -1.58
N SER A 25 7.62 4.22 -2.23
CA SER A 25 8.35 4.03 -3.48
C SER A 25 7.38 4.07 -4.66
N LEU A 26 7.73 4.86 -5.67
CA LEU A 26 6.97 4.98 -6.90
C LEU A 26 7.70 4.21 -7.99
N SER A 27 6.99 3.29 -8.65
CA SER A 27 7.51 2.60 -9.83
C SER A 27 6.51 2.61 -10.96
N LYS A 28 7.02 2.54 -12.19
CA LYS A 28 6.22 2.51 -13.42
C LYS A 28 6.46 1.21 -14.14
N HIS A 29 5.39 0.50 -14.45
CA HIS A 29 5.42 -0.69 -15.29
C HIS A 29 4.72 -0.41 -16.62
N GLU A 30 5.28 -0.90 -17.71
CA GLU A 30 4.66 -0.89 -19.04
C GLU A 30 4.52 -2.34 -19.51
N ASP A 31 3.29 -2.76 -19.81
CA ASP A 31 3.03 -4.10 -20.33
C ASP A 31 3.34 -4.20 -21.83
N LYS A 32 3.21 -5.41 -22.40
CA LYS A 32 3.47 -5.66 -23.84
C LYS A 32 2.51 -4.89 -24.77
N ASN A 33 1.39 -4.39 -24.24
CA ASN A 33 0.37 -3.63 -24.97
C ASN A 33 0.55 -2.11 -24.78
N LYS A 34 1.67 -1.66 -24.17
CA LYS A 34 1.96 -0.26 -23.83
C LYS A 34 1.01 0.34 -22.79
N ASN A 35 0.26 -0.48 -22.06
CA ASN A 35 -0.50 0.02 -20.92
C ASN A 35 0.49 0.34 -19.80
N THR A 36 0.38 1.54 -19.25
CA THR A 36 1.18 1.97 -18.12
C THR A 36 0.39 1.79 -16.83
N THR A 37 1.04 1.20 -15.83
CA THR A 37 0.56 1.15 -14.45
C THR A 37 1.60 1.81 -13.55
N LEU A 38 1.16 2.74 -12.71
CA LEU A 38 1.95 3.27 -11.61
C LEU A 38 1.67 2.43 -10.37
N PHE A 39 2.75 1.97 -9.74
CA PHE A 39 2.73 1.25 -8.47
C PHE A 39 3.28 2.17 -7.40
N ILE A 40 2.49 2.41 -6.37
CA ILE A 40 2.93 3.10 -5.17
C ILE A 40 2.97 2.08 -4.04
N HIS A 41 4.17 1.86 -3.53
CA HIS A 41 4.39 1.00 -2.38
C HIS A 41 4.52 1.87 -1.14
N PHE A 42 3.72 1.57 -0.12
CA PHE A 42 3.76 2.21 1.20
C PHE A 42 4.32 1.22 2.21
N GLU A 43 5.19 1.71 3.08
CA GLU A 43 5.83 0.92 4.13
C GLU A 43 5.50 1.49 5.52
N ASN A 44 5.79 0.72 6.58
CA ASN A 44 5.79 1.20 7.96
C ASN A 44 4.46 1.85 8.40
N GLN A 45 4.52 3.10 8.89
CA GLN A 45 3.42 3.79 9.55
C GLN A 45 2.27 4.06 8.57
N GLU A 46 2.59 4.44 7.34
CA GLU A 46 1.60 4.69 6.29
C GLU A 46 0.88 3.39 5.91
N ALA A 47 1.63 2.31 5.71
CA ALA A 47 1.05 1.01 5.41
C ALA A 47 0.10 0.56 6.54
N LYS A 48 0.49 0.78 7.79
CA LYS A 48 -0.34 0.50 8.95
C LYS A 48 -1.63 1.32 8.93
N GLU A 49 -1.55 2.63 8.72
CA GLU A 49 -2.72 3.51 8.70
C GLU A 49 -3.70 3.16 7.59
N ILE A 50 -3.19 2.89 6.38
CA ILE A 50 -3.99 2.43 5.25
C ILE A 50 -4.66 1.09 5.58
N TYR A 51 -3.91 0.11 6.08
CA TYR A 51 -4.47 -1.20 6.45
C TYR A 51 -5.60 -1.05 7.48
N LYS A 52 -5.40 -0.24 8.53
CA LYS A 52 -6.44 0.03 9.54
C LYS A 52 -7.66 0.72 8.94
N HIS A 53 -7.48 1.60 7.98
CA HIS A 53 -8.59 2.21 7.26
C HIS A 53 -9.38 1.17 6.43
N LEU A 54 -8.70 0.23 5.76
CA LEU A 54 -9.35 -0.87 5.05
C LEU A 54 -10.10 -1.82 6.01
N GLU A 55 -9.53 -2.15 7.19
CA GLU A 55 -10.22 -2.90 8.24
C GLU A 55 -11.51 -2.20 8.68
N TYR A 56 -11.45 -0.87 8.86
CA TYR A 56 -12.61 -0.08 9.22
C TYR A 56 -13.66 -0.06 8.10
N ALA A 57 -13.25 0.20 6.86
CA ALA A 57 -14.13 0.20 5.70
C ALA A 57 -14.81 -1.16 5.49
N GLN A 58 -14.09 -2.26 5.70
CA GLN A 58 -14.66 -3.61 5.66
C GLN A 58 -15.79 -3.80 6.68
N LYS A 59 -15.60 -3.33 7.92
CA LYS A 59 -16.62 -3.39 8.99
C LYS A 59 -17.86 -2.56 8.65
N LEU A 60 -17.73 -1.57 7.76
CA LEU A 60 -18.83 -0.76 7.23
C LEU A 60 -19.42 -1.33 5.92
N ASN A 61 -19.14 -2.59 5.58
CA ASN A 61 -19.57 -3.25 4.34
C ASN A 61 -19.01 -2.58 3.06
N GLY A 62 -17.86 -1.90 3.16
CA GLY A 62 -17.08 -1.47 2.00
C GLY A 62 -16.63 -2.67 1.16
N TYR A 63 -16.33 -2.43 -0.12
CA TYR A 63 -15.86 -3.46 -1.03
C TYR A 63 -14.39 -3.82 -0.76
N ILE A 64 -14.17 -4.53 0.36
CA ILE A 64 -12.87 -4.99 0.84
C ILE A 64 -12.90 -6.50 0.96
N VAL A 65 -12.04 -7.16 0.18
CA VAL A 65 -11.81 -8.61 0.26
C VAL A 65 -10.78 -8.87 1.33
N SER A 66 -11.06 -9.82 2.22
CA SER A 66 -10.12 -10.28 3.24
C SER A 66 -9.78 -11.74 3.02
N GLU A 67 -8.48 -12.04 3.07
CA GLU A 67 -7.94 -13.37 2.91
C GLU A 67 -6.79 -13.56 3.90
N ALA A 68 -6.75 -14.72 4.57
CA ALA A 68 -5.62 -15.10 5.41
C ALA A 68 -4.81 -16.18 4.70
N GLY A 69 -3.49 -16.03 4.64
CA GLY A 69 -2.60 -16.98 3.99
C GLY A 69 -1.17 -16.85 4.52
N MET A 70 -0.41 -17.95 4.53
CA MET A 70 1.02 -18.03 4.94
C MET A 70 1.48 -16.95 5.94
N ASN A 71 0.91 -16.97 7.15
CA ASN A 71 1.27 -16.07 8.25
C ASN A 71 1.05 -14.58 7.95
N LYS A 72 0.09 -14.27 7.08
CA LYS A 72 -0.28 -12.92 6.69
C LYS A 72 -1.79 -12.79 6.57
N ASN A 73 -2.30 -11.63 6.92
CA ASN A 73 -3.68 -11.23 6.63
C ASN A 73 -3.66 -10.18 5.53
N TYR A 74 -4.43 -10.42 4.48
CA TYR A 74 -4.53 -9.56 3.31
C TYR A 74 -5.88 -8.84 3.30
N LEU A 75 -5.84 -7.56 2.95
CA LEU A 75 -7.01 -6.73 2.68
C LEU A 75 -6.84 -6.09 1.31
N SER A 76 -7.83 -6.25 0.43
CA SER A 76 -7.75 -5.73 -0.93
C SER A 76 -9.04 -5.03 -1.37
N SER A 77 -8.87 -3.95 -2.12
CA SER A 77 -9.90 -3.29 -2.92
C SER A 77 -9.45 -3.28 -4.39
N PRO A 78 -10.23 -2.73 -5.34
CA PRO A 78 -9.85 -2.71 -6.75
C PRO A 78 -8.52 -2.03 -7.05
N SER A 79 -8.11 -1.07 -6.22
CA SER A 79 -6.91 -0.26 -6.47
C SER A 79 -5.80 -0.48 -5.44
N ILE A 80 -6.11 -0.97 -4.23
CA ILE A 80 -5.13 -1.12 -3.15
C ILE A 80 -5.16 -2.51 -2.53
N THR A 81 -3.99 -3.06 -2.27
CA THR A 81 -3.81 -4.32 -1.54
C THR A 81 -2.84 -4.08 -0.40
N CYS A 82 -3.21 -4.52 0.80
CA CYS A 82 -2.37 -4.45 1.98
C CYS A 82 -2.24 -5.82 2.64
N ASN A 83 -1.12 -6.04 3.32
CA ASN A 83 -0.91 -7.20 4.17
C ASN A 83 -0.39 -6.80 5.55
N LYS A 84 -0.84 -7.55 6.57
CA LYS A 84 -0.24 -7.57 7.91
C LYS A 84 0.44 -8.92 8.11
N THR A 85 1.73 -8.90 8.40
CA THR A 85 2.50 -10.08 8.78
C THR A 85 2.16 -10.49 10.22
N ASP A 86 1.94 -11.79 10.44
CA ASP A 86 1.78 -12.37 11.76
C ASP A 86 3.07 -12.16 12.56
N PRO A 87 3.03 -11.46 13.71
CA PRO A 87 4.24 -11.19 14.49
C PRO A 87 5.00 -12.44 14.92
N SER A 88 4.32 -13.58 15.08
CA SER A 88 4.93 -14.82 15.56
C SER A 88 6.01 -15.37 14.62
N VAL A 89 5.94 -15.06 13.32
CA VAL A 89 7.00 -15.46 12.37
C VAL A 89 8.28 -14.66 12.51
N LEU A 90 8.26 -13.57 13.26
CA LEU A 90 9.40 -12.72 13.59
C LEU A 90 9.82 -12.87 15.06
N ASP A 91 9.36 -13.92 15.75
CA ASP A 91 9.56 -14.16 17.18
C ASP A 91 9.07 -13.00 18.07
N ARG A 92 8.01 -12.31 17.64
CA ARG A 92 7.37 -11.21 18.36
C ARG A 92 6.08 -11.67 19.05
N LYS A 93 5.56 -10.83 19.94
CA LYS A 93 4.33 -11.14 20.68
C LYS A 93 3.13 -11.20 19.73
N PRO A 94 2.15 -12.10 19.93
CA PRO A 94 0.99 -12.23 19.04
C PRO A 94 0.16 -10.95 18.88
N ASP A 95 0.19 -10.07 19.89
CA ASP A 95 -0.51 -8.78 19.91
C ASP A 95 0.33 -7.61 19.40
N ASP A 96 1.55 -7.89 18.90
CA ASP A 96 2.38 -6.85 18.31
C ASP A 96 1.69 -6.23 17.08
N ASP A 97 1.69 -4.90 17.08
CA ASP A 97 1.06 -4.07 16.08
C ASP A 97 2.05 -3.05 15.51
N SER A 98 3.35 -3.37 15.57
CA SER A 98 4.41 -2.49 15.08
C SER A 98 4.24 -2.17 13.59
N PRO A 99 4.53 -0.93 13.16
CA PRO A 99 4.29 -0.49 11.78
C PRO A 99 5.01 -1.31 10.71
N ASP A 100 6.17 -1.88 11.02
CA ASP A 100 6.97 -2.67 10.09
C ASP A 100 6.32 -4.01 9.70
N LEU A 101 5.26 -4.41 10.39
CA LEU A 101 4.47 -5.61 10.03
C LEU A 101 3.53 -5.37 8.84
N TYR A 102 3.40 -4.12 8.38
CA TYR A 102 2.41 -3.69 7.40
C TYR A 102 3.07 -3.32 6.07
N ASP A 103 2.41 -3.73 5.00
CA ASP A 103 2.89 -3.52 3.63
C ASP A 103 1.69 -3.30 2.69
N CYS A 104 1.67 -2.18 1.97
CA CYS A 104 0.55 -1.76 1.14
C CYS A 104 0.98 -1.33 -0.27
N HIS A 105 0.22 -1.71 -1.29
CA HIS A 105 0.48 -1.44 -2.69
C HIS A 105 -0.76 -0.83 -3.34
N LEU A 106 -0.63 0.37 -3.89
CA LEU A 106 -1.63 1.02 -4.72
C LEU A 106 -1.26 0.90 -6.19
N ASN A 107 -2.20 0.42 -7.00
CA ASN A 107 -2.07 0.27 -8.43
C ASN A 107 -2.93 1.31 -9.14
N ILE A 108 -2.29 2.21 -9.87
CA ILE A 108 -2.98 3.20 -10.72
C ILE A 108 -2.78 2.77 -12.16
N THR A 109 -3.82 2.17 -12.75
CA THR A 109 -3.82 1.78 -14.16
C THR A 109 -4.12 2.97 -15.06
N ALA A 110 -3.87 2.83 -16.36
CA ALA A 110 -4.24 3.83 -17.36
C ALA A 110 -5.70 4.30 -17.26
N ARG A 111 -6.65 3.42 -16.88
CA ARG A 111 -8.06 3.81 -16.66
C ARG A 111 -8.22 4.79 -15.49
N GLY A 112 -7.47 4.59 -14.41
CA GLY A 112 -7.46 5.50 -13.24
C GLY A 112 -6.77 6.84 -13.48
N LEU A 113 -5.99 6.98 -14.55
CA LEU A 113 -5.37 8.26 -14.97
C LEU A 113 -6.23 9.05 -15.97
N ILE A 114 -7.25 8.42 -16.56
CA ILE A 114 -8.13 9.03 -17.58
C ILE A 114 -9.43 9.56 -16.95
N GLU A 115 -9.78 9.13 -15.73
CA GLU A 115 -10.91 9.68 -14.98
C GLU A 115 -10.55 11.02 -14.31
N ASN A 116 -10.40 12.05 -15.13
CA ASN A 116 -10.60 13.44 -14.71
C ASN A 116 -11.13 14.21 -15.94
N PRO A 117 -12.45 14.47 -16.06
CA PRO A 117 -12.98 15.36 -17.10
C PRO A 117 -12.48 16.80 -16.93
#